data_AF-A0A6P0XNN6-F1
#
_entry.id   AF-A0A6P0XNN6-F1
#
_cell.length_a   1.000
_cell.length_b   1.000
_cell.length_c   1.000
_cell.angle_alpha   90.00
_cell.angle_beta   90.00
_cell.angle_gamma   90.00
#
_symmetry.space_group_name_H-M   'P 1'
#
loop_
_entity.id
_entity.type
_entity.pdbx_description
1 polymer ?
#
loop_
_entity_poly.entity_id
_entity_poly.type
_entity_poly.pdbx_seq_one_letter_code
_entity_poly.pdbx_strand_id
1 'polypeptide(L)' 'LCIAHQIVVENHGGRLWCESILGQGSEFILELPLKK' A
#
# COMPACT_ATOMS: atom_id res chain seq x y z
N LEU A 1 -0.83 2.81 8.95
CA LEU A 1 -1.54 2.54 7.67
C LEU A 1 -2.24 3.78 7.11
N CYS A 2 -3.00 4.54 7.91
CA CYS A 2 -3.75 5.73 7.43
C CYS A 2 -2.87 6.75 6.69
N ILE A 3 -1.69 7.09 7.23
CA ILE A 3 -0.75 8.02 6.58
C ILE A 3 -0.25 7.46 5.23
N ALA A 4 0.07 6.16 5.17
CA ALA A 4 0.50 5.52 3.93
C ALA A 4 -0.63 5.47 2.89
N HIS A 5 -1.88 5.27 3.31
CA HIS A 5 -3.05 5.31 2.42
C HIS A 5 -3.25 6.71 1.82
N GLN A 6 -3.23 7.73 2.67
CA GLN A 6 -3.35 9.13 2.24
C GLN A 6 -2.23 9.51 1.26
N ILE A 7 -0.99 9.09 1.52
CA ILE A 7 0.13 9.39 0.62
C ILE A 7 0.01 8.58 -0.67
N VAL A 8 -0.09 7.25 -0.60
CA VAL A 8 0.03 6.39 -1.79
C VAL A 8 -1.24 6.41 -2.63
N VAL A 9 -2.41 6.24 -2.03
CA VAL A 9 -3.67 6.12 -2.76
C VAL A 9 -4.23 7.49 -3.09
N GLU A 10 -4.43 8.34 -2.08
CA GLU A 10 -5.14 9.61 -2.28
C GLU A 10 -4.28 10.65 -3.01
N ASN A 11 -3.03 10.85 -2.58
CA ASN A 11 -2.18 11.90 -3.15
C ASN A 11 -1.44 11.48 -4.43
N HIS A 12 -1.11 10.18 -4.59
CA HIS A 12 -0.28 9.70 -5.70
C HIS A 12 -1.00 8.73 -6.65
N GLY A 13 -2.27 8.38 -6.40
CA GLY A 13 -3.05 7.48 -7.27
C GLY A 13 -2.48 6.05 -7.36
N GLY A 14 -1.67 5.67 -6.38
CA GLY A 14 -1.08 4.35 -6.23
C GLY A 14 -2.03 3.35 -5.55
N ARG A 15 -1.49 2.20 -5.18
CA ARG A 15 -2.22 1.13 -4.49
C ARG A 15 -1.51 0.71 -3.22
N LEU A 16 -2.28 0.34 -2.20
CA LEU A 16 -1.79 -0.14 -0.91
C LEU A 16 -2.68 -1.30 -0.45
N TRP A 17 -2.10 -2.47 -0.24
CA TRP A 17 -2.81 -3.62 0.34
C TRP A 17 -1.89 -4.44 1.24
N CYS A 18 -2.48 -5.42 1.91
CA CYS A 18 -1.80 -6.30 2.84
C CYS A 18 -2.07 -7.76 2.46
N GLU A 19 -1.02 -8.55 2.41
CA GLU A 19 -1.08 -10.00 2.32
C GLU A 19 -0.62 -10.56 3.66
N SER A 20 -1.47 -11.34 4.32
CA SER A 20 -1.12 -11.91 5.61
C SER A 20 -1.45 -13.38 5.65
N ILE A 21 -0.48 -14.15 6.13
CA ILE A 21 -0.61 -15.58 6.36
C ILE A 21 -0.49 -15.80 7.87
N LEU A 22 -1.50 -16.45 8.45
CA LEU A 22 -1.56 -16.71 9.88
C LEU A 22 -0.30 -17.45 10.35
N GLY A 23 0.35 -16.91 11.38
CA GLY A 23 1.58 -17.48 11.94
C GLY A 23 2.86 -17.21 11.14
N GLN A 24 2.78 -16.57 9.97
CA GLN A 24 3.95 -16.20 9.15
C GLN A 24 4.16 -14.69 9.07
N GLY A 25 3.13 -13.91 9.37
CA GLY A 25 3.17 -12.46 9.45
C GLY A 25 2.30 -11.78 8.41
N SER A 26 2.57 -10.50 8.19
CA SER A 26 1.85 -9.64 7.26
C SER A 26 2.85 -8.87 6.42
N GLU A 27 2.67 -8.91 5.11
CA GLU A 27 3.40 -8.13 4.13
C GLU A 27 2.51 -7.00 3.61
N PHE A 28 3.06 -5.80 3.54
CA PHE A 28 2.36 -4.63 3.04
C PHE A 28 2.96 -4.24 1.70
N ILE A 29 2.13 -4.25 0.66
CA ILE A 29 2.54 -3.96 -0.71
C ILE A 29 2.06 -2.56 -1.08
N LEU A 30 2.97 -1.77 -1.65
CA LEU A 30 2.75 -0.39 -2.07
C LEU A 30 3.17 -0.25 -3.55
N GLU A 31 2.26 0.22 -4.39
CA GLU A 31 2.53 0.50 -5.81
C GLU A 31 2.36 1.99 -6.09
N LEU A 32 3.30 2.55 -6.85
CA LEU A 32 3.24 3.94 -7.32
C LEU A 32 3.33 3.98 -8.85
N PRO A 33 2.48 4.77 -9.52
CA PRO A 33 2.57 4.94 -10.97
C PRO A 33 3.83 5.74 -11.33
N LEU A 34 4.56 5.29 -12.37
CA LEU A 34 5.79 5.96 -12.82
C LEU A 34 5.52 7.28 -13.56
N LYS A 35 4.28 7.52 -14.00
CA LYS A 35 3.83 8.72 -14.72
C LYS A 35 2.38 9.04 -14.32
N LYS A 36 2.01 10.32 -14.37
CA LYS A 36 0.62 10.77 -14.24
C LYS A 36 -0.24 10.36 -15.42
#